data_AF-A0A7S0CHY5-F1
#
_entry.id   AF-A0A7S0CHY5-F1
#
_cell.length_a   1.000
_cell.length_b   1.000
_cell.length_c   1.000
_cell.angle_alpha   90.00
_cell.angle_beta   90.00
_cell.angle_gamma   90.00
#
_symmetry.space_group_name_H-M   'P 1'
#
loop_
_entity.id
_entity.type
_entity.pdbx_description
1 polymer ?
#
loop_
_entity_poly.entity_id
_entity_poly.type
_entity_poly.pdbx_seq_one_letter_code
_entity_poly.pdbx_strand_id
1 'polypeptide(L)'
;DYCNNYFAVFTMWFALAVEMSGLLHSSYLIQMLVVKLSGQEVKSREAPRTAFQSFFFWFRCLASLAILCFCFAVTFVALFNGQTTMWDGVPASVALVIFLI
;
A
#
# COMPACT_ATOMS: atom_id res chain seq x y z
N ASP A 1 19.81 2.11 -20.20
CA ASP A 1 19.42 2.59 -21.54
C ASP A 1 18.03 2.05 -21.92
N TYR A 2 17.00 2.30 -21.10
CA TYR A 2 15.62 1.81 -21.32
C TYR A 2 14.58 2.94 -21.38
N CYS A 3 15.00 4.18 -21.13
CA CYS A 3 14.17 5.38 -21.20
C CYS A 3 14.59 6.23 -22.41
N ASN A 4 14.53 5.63 -23.61
CA ASN A 4 14.89 6.30 -24.86
C ASN A 4 13.65 6.75 -25.65
N ASN A 5 12.63 7.23 -24.93
CA ASN A 5 11.46 7.88 -25.53
C ASN A 5 10.84 8.86 -24.52
N TYR A 6 10.28 9.96 -25.00
CA TYR A 6 9.62 10.98 -24.17
C TYR A 6 8.49 10.40 -23.31
N PHE A 7 7.76 9.41 -23.83
CA PHE A 7 6.72 8.72 -23.06
C PHE A 7 7.29 7.94 -21.87
N ALA A 8 8.40 7.22 -22.06
CA ALA A 8 9.04 6.47 -20.98
C ALA A 8 9.56 7.43 -19.89
N VAL A 9 10.16 8.56 -20.30
CA VAL A 9 10.58 9.60 -19.36
C VAL A 9 9.38 10.13 -18.57
N PHE A 10 8.28 10.50 -19.23
CA PHE A 10 7.06 10.92 -18.55
C PHE A 10 6.58 9.90 -17.50
N THR A 11 6.52 8.61 -17.86
CA THR A 11 6.10 7.57 -16.91
C THR A 11 7.03 7.48 -15.70
N MET A 12 8.34 7.71 -15.87
CA MET A 12 9.29 7.74 -14.75
C MET A 12 9.06 8.95 -13.85
N TRP A 13 8.82 10.14 -14.41
CA TRP A 13 8.48 11.33 -13.61
C TRP A 13 7.17 11.15 -12.84
N PHE A 14 6.17 10.53 -13.47
CA PHE A 14 4.91 10.23 -12.81
C PHE A 14 5.08 9.16 -11.72
N ALA A 15 5.85 8.10 -11.97
CA ALA A 15 6.16 7.08 -10.98
C ALA A 15 6.89 7.68 -9.77
N LEU A 16 7.87 8.56 -9.99
CA LEU A 16 8.56 9.34 -8.96
C LEU A 16 7.60 10.24 -8.17
N ALA A 17 6.65 10.90 -8.85
CA ALA A 17 5.64 11.73 -8.18
C ALA A 17 4.70 10.89 -7.30
N VAL A 18 4.27 9.72 -7.77
CA VAL A 18 3.47 8.77 -7.00
C VAL A 18 4.28 8.21 -5.82
N GLU A 19 5.56 7.92 -6.01
CA GLU A 19 6.46 7.48 -4.94
C GLU A 19 6.62 8.57 -3.86
N MET A 20 6.75 9.83 -4.28
CA MET A 20 6.79 10.99 -3.38
C MET A 20 5.47 11.23 -2.64
N SER A 21 4.32 10.94 -3.26
CA SER A 21 2.99 11.11 -2.63
C SER A 21 2.77 10.20 -1.42
N GLY A 22 3.54 9.12 -1.29
CA GLY A 22 3.47 8.23 -0.13
C GLY A 22 2.32 7.20 -0.15
N LEU A 23 1.48 7.18 -1.18
CA LEU A 23 0.33 6.25 -1.26
C LEU A 23 0.75 4.77 -1.29
N LEU A 24 1.89 4.43 -1.91
CA LEU A 24 2.37 3.05 -2.09
C LEU A 24 3.22 2.49 -0.93
N HIS A 25 3.37 3.24 0.17
CA HIS A 25 4.41 2.96 1.17
C HIS A 25 4.06 1.88 2.21
N SER A 26 2.83 1.37 2.24
CA SER A 26 2.45 0.25 3.11
C SER A 26 3.30 -1.00 2.87
N SER A 27 3.73 -1.23 1.62
CA SER A 27 4.62 -2.35 1.23
C SER A 27 5.97 -2.35 1.96
N TYR A 28 6.51 -1.17 2.30
CA TYR A 28 7.76 -1.03 3.05
C TYR A 28 7.64 -1.58 4.48
N LEU A 29 6.47 -1.38 5.11
CA LEU A 29 6.17 -1.94 6.43
C LEU A 29 6.08 -3.47 6.37
N ILE A 30 5.46 -4.00 5.31
CA ILE A 30 5.38 -5.44 5.07
C ILE A 30 6.78 -6.03 4.84
N GLN A 31 7.61 -5.39 4.02
CA GLN A 31 9.00 -5.81 3.79
C GLN A 31 9.79 -5.86 5.11
N MET A 32 9.69 -4.82 5.93
CA MET A 32 10.36 -4.77 7.23
C MET A 32 9.85 -5.87 8.18
N LEU A 33 8.54 -6.17 8.15
CA LEU A 33 7.94 -7.24 8.92
C LEU A 33 8.45 -8.62 8.47
N VAL A 34 8.45 -8.88 7.16
CA VAL A 34 8.92 -10.16 6.58
C VAL A 34 10.39 -10.38 6.88
N VAL A 35 11.23 -9.35 6.77
CA VAL A 35 12.66 -9.41 7.14
C VAL A 35 12.81 -9.76 8.62
N LYS A 36 12.05 -9.09 9.49
CA LYS A 36 12.07 -9.37 10.94
C LYS A 36 11.65 -10.81 11.25
N LEU A 37 10.67 -11.34 10.53
CA LEU A 37 10.24 -12.74 10.65
C LEU A 37 11.25 -13.73 10.05
N SER A 38 11.92 -13.35 8.97
CA SER A 38 12.90 -14.18 8.26
C SER A 38 14.26 -14.25 8.98
N GLY A 39 14.49 -13.42 10.00
CA GLY A 39 15.78 -13.35 10.71
C GLY A 39 16.93 -12.87 9.83
N GLN A 40 16.65 -12.30 8.66
CA GLN A 40 17.65 -11.73 7.76
C GLN A 40 17.81 -10.24 8.05
N GLU A 41 19.00 -9.68 7.80
CA GLU A 41 19.21 -8.25 7.92
C GLU A 41 18.89 -7.54 6.60
N VAL A 42 18.19 -6.39 6.67
CA VAL A 42 18.07 -5.51 5.50
C VAL A 42 19.46 -4.94 5.21
N LYS A 43 20.16 -5.50 4.21
CA LYS A 43 21.38 -4.90 3.67
C LYS A 43 21.03 -3.63 2.91
N SER A 44 20.85 -2.53 3.62
CA SER A 44 20.74 -1.20 3.01
C SER A 44 22.12 -0.71 2.60
N ARG A 45 22.28 -0.29 1.35
CA ARG A 45 23.48 0.38 0.84
C ARG A 45 23.38 1.92 0.93
N GLU A 46 22.31 2.41 1.55
CA GLU A 46 22.01 3.85 1.65
C GLU A 46 22.56 4.45 2.95
N ALA A 47 22.88 5.75 2.89
CA ALA A 47 23.30 6.51 4.06
C ALA A 47 22.19 6.50 5.15
N PRO A 48 22.56 6.52 6.44
CA PRO A 48 21.59 6.55 7.54
C PRO A 48 20.67 7.78 7.40
N ARG A 49 19.36 7.53 7.40
CA ARG A 49 18.32 8.56 7.24
C ARG A 49 18.45 9.61 8.36
N THR A 50 18.41 10.89 8.01
CA THR A 50 18.34 11.97 9.00
C THR A 50 17.02 11.90 9.79
N ALA A 51 16.99 12.41 11.03
CA ALA A 51 15.80 12.38 11.88
C ALA A 51 14.52 12.91 11.19
N PHE A 52 14.64 14.00 10.43
CA PHE A 52 13.52 14.57 9.67
C PHE A 52 13.03 13.67 8.53
N GLN A 53 13.96 13.03 7.81
CA GLN A 53 13.64 12.06 6.75
C GLN A 53 12.96 10.80 7.32
N SER A 54 13.42 10.34 8.48
CA SER A 54 12.81 9.20 9.18
C SER A 54 11.39 9.51 9.66
N PHE A 55 11.13 10.71 10.17
CA PHE A 55 9.78 11.14 10.56
C PHE A 55 8.85 11.20 9.36
N PHE A 56 9.27 11.87 8.27
CA PHE A 56 8.47 11.96 7.05
C PHE A 56 8.19 10.57 6.44
N PHE A 57 9.18 9.68 6.48
CA PHE A 57 9.03 8.28 6.07
C PHE A 57 7.95 7.55 6.88
N TRP A 58 7.98 7.66 8.21
CA TRP A 58 6.99 6.99 9.06
C TRP A 58 5.60 7.58 8.92
N PHE A 59 5.49 8.89 8.81
CA PHE A 59 4.22 9.58 8.61
C PHE A 59 3.51 9.08 7.34
N ARG A 60 4.19 9.06 6.19
CA ARG A 60 3.59 8.58 4.93
C ARG A 60 3.22 7.09 4.99
N CYS A 61 4.05 6.27 5.62
CA CYS A 61 3.78 4.84 5.81
C CYS A 61 2.52 4.61 6.66
N LEU A 62 2.39 5.32 7.79
CA LEU A 62 1.22 5.22 8.67
C LEU A 62 -0.04 5.81 8.02
N ALA A 63 0.07 6.93 7.30
CA ALA A 63 -1.05 7.52 6.58
C ALA A 63 -1.60 6.58 5.49
N SER A 64 -0.72 5.97 4.70
CA SER A 64 -1.10 4.96 3.70
C SER A 64 -1.78 3.75 4.34
N LEU A 65 -1.22 3.23 5.44
CA LEU A 65 -1.81 2.12 6.17
C LEU A 65 -3.18 2.47 6.77
N ALA A 66 -3.35 3.67 7.33
CA ALA A 66 -4.62 4.14 7.87
C ALA A 66 -5.71 4.24 6.78
N ILE A 67 -5.37 4.79 5.61
CA ILE A 67 -6.30 4.87 4.47
C ILE A 67 -6.68 3.46 3.99
N LEU A 68 -5.73 2.54 3.91
CA LEU A 68 -5.99 1.16 3.53
C LEU A 68 -6.95 0.47 4.52
N CYS A 69 -6.67 0.56 5.83
CA CYS A 69 -7.55 0.00 6.86
C CYS A 69 -8.93 0.65 6.85
N PHE A 70 -9.02 1.96 6.61
CA PHE A 70 -10.29 2.66 6.48
C PHE A 70 -11.08 2.17 5.26
N CYS A 71 -10.42 1.99 4.11
CA CYS A 71 -11.05 1.45 2.92
C CYS A 71 -11.64 0.06 3.19
N PHE A 72 -10.87 -0.85 3.80
CA PHE A 72 -11.37 -2.16 4.22
C PHE A 72 -12.53 -2.08 5.20
N ALA A 73 -12.48 -1.17 6.18
CA ALA A 73 -13.57 -1.00 7.14
C ALA A 73 -14.87 -0.55 6.44
N VAL A 74 -14.79 0.45 5.56
CA VAL A 74 -15.94 0.94 4.80
C VAL A 74 -16.48 -0.15 3.87
N THR A 75 -15.62 -0.91 3.19
CA THR A 75 -16.09 -1.99 2.32
C THR A 75 -16.76 -3.11 3.11
N PHE A 76 -16.20 -3.53 4.26
CA PHE A 76 -16.83 -4.55 5.09
C PHE A 76 -18.18 -4.10 5.66
N VAL A 77 -18.28 -2.85 6.11
CA VAL A 77 -19.55 -2.28 6.59
C VAL A 77 -20.58 -2.22 5.47
N ALA A 78 -20.20 -1.75 4.28
CA ALA A 78 -21.10 -1.70 3.12
C ALA A 78 -21.57 -3.11 2.72
N LEU A 79 -20.67 -4.10 2.78
CA LEU A 79 -20.95 -5.48 2.44
C LEU A 79 -21.96 -6.12 3.41
N PHE A 80 -21.74 -5.95 4.72
CA PHE A 80 -22.64 -6.51 5.74
C PHE A 80 -23.98 -5.80 5.82
N ASN A 81 -24.03 -4.51 5.50
CA ASN A 81 -25.27 -3.73 5.44
C ASN A 81 -26.04 -3.90 4.13
N GLY A 82 -25.60 -4.78 3.22
CA GLY A 82 -26.27 -5.02 1.94
C GLY A 82 -26.24 -3.81 0.99
N GLN A 83 -25.32 -2.86 1.20
CA GLN A 83 -25.14 -1.67 0.34
C GLN A 83 -24.27 -1.96 -0.89
N THR A 84 -23.96 -3.23 -1.14
CA THR A 84 -23.18 -3.68 -2.29
C THR A 84 -24.10 -4.25 -3.35
N THR A 85 -23.75 -4.13 -4.63
CA THR A 85 -24.50 -4.72 -5.76
C THR A 85 -24.29 -6.24 -5.85
N MET A 86 -24.16 -6.91 -4.70
CA MET A 86 -24.02 -8.36 -4.59
C MET A 86 -25.38 -9.02 -4.86
N TRP A 87 -25.37 -10.21 -5.45
CA TRP A 87 -26.61 -10.91 -5.78
C TRP A 87 -27.39 -11.31 -4.53
N ASP A 88 -28.73 -11.17 -4.55
CA ASP A 88 -29.64 -11.39 -3.40
C ASP A 88 -29.60 -12.80 -2.78
N GLY A 89 -28.88 -13.75 -3.41
CA GLY A 89 -28.71 -15.12 -2.93
C GLY A 89 -27.38 -15.43 -2.22
N VAL A 90 -26.44 -14.48 -2.16
CA VAL A 90 -25.09 -14.75 -1.61
C VAL A 90 -25.05 -14.35 -0.13
N PRO A 91 -24.74 -15.28 0.79
CA PRO A 91 -24.53 -14.94 2.21
C PRO A 91 -23.36 -13.97 2.38
N ALA A 92 -23.49 -13.02 3.31
CA ALA A 92 -22.48 -11.98 3.54
C ALA A 92 -21.07 -12.53 3.84
N SER A 93 -20.96 -13.72 4.45
CA SER A 93 -19.68 -14.40 4.68
C SER A 93 -19.01 -14.89 3.39
N VAL A 94 -19.78 -15.41 2.43
CA VAL A 94 -19.27 -15.85 1.13
C VAL A 94 -18.84 -14.65 0.29
N ALA A 95 -19.65 -13.60 0.32
CA ALA A 95 -19.34 -12.29 -0.26
C ALA A 95 -18.01 -11.71 0.24
N LEU A 96 -17.70 -11.84 1.54
CA LEU A 96 -16.42 -11.41 2.10
C LEU A 96 -15.24 -12.21 1.55
N VAL A 97 -15.38 -13.54 1.48
CA VAL A 97 -14.32 -14.41 0.97
C VAL A 97 -14.04 -14.10 -0.51
N ILE A 98 -15.08 -13.86 -1.31
CA ILE A 98 -14.95 -13.44 -2.71
C ILE A 98 -14.25 -12.09 -2.83
N PHE A 99 -14.54 -11.13 -1.95
CA PHE A 99 -13.89 -9.82 -1.97
C PHE A 99 -12.39 -9.86 -1.62
N LEU A 100 -11.95 -10.84 -0.82
CA LEU A 100 -10.57 -10.96 -0.35
C LEU A 100 -9.65 -11.75 -1.29
N ILE A 101 -10.21 -12.46 -2.27
CA ILE A 101 -9.49 -13.26 -3.27
C ILE A 101 -9.33 -12.44 -4.56
#